data_AF-A0A7K4FKG3-F1
#
_entry.id   AF-A0A7K4FKG3-F1
#
_cell.length_a   1.000
_cell.length_b   1.000
_cell.length_c   1.000
_cell.angle_alpha   90.00
_cell.angle_beta   90.00
_cell.angle_gamma   90.00
#
_symmetry.space_group_name_H-M   'P 1'
#
loop_
_entity.id
_entity.type
_entity.pdbx_description
1 polymer ?
#
loop_
_entity_poly.entity_id
_entity_poly.type
_entity_poly.pdbx_seq_one_letter_code
_entity_poly.pdbx_strand_id
1 'polypeptide(L)' 'MRIKVMKSLMESPKNAYGLSCSLGVNYRTIEHHMKVLLSNNFVVVQGQGYGKVYFPSPTLVNNIKTFQETLAAAGIKWDP' A
#
# COMPACT_ATOMS: atom_id res chain seq x y z
N MET A 1 2.03 9.88 2.14
CA MET A 1 2.17 9.02 0.94
C MET A 1 1.84 7.54 1.17
N ARG A 2 2.39 6.86 2.19
CA ARG A 2 2.10 5.41 2.44
C ARG A 2 0.61 5.06 2.52
N ILE A 3 -0.22 5.91 3.13
CA ILE A 3 -1.68 5.71 3.16
C ILE A 3 -2.27 5.67 1.75
N LYS A 4 -1.86 6.59 0.85
CA LYS A 4 -2.33 6.60 -0.55
C LYS A 4 -1.93 5.33 -1.31
N VAL A 5 -0.72 4.84 -1.06
CA VAL A 5 -0.22 3.58 -1.62
C VAL A 5 -1.05 2.40 -1.14
N MET A 6 -1.30 2.28 0.17
CA MET A 6 -2.12 1.21 0.73
C MET A 6 -3.56 1.26 0.20
N LYS A 7 -4.16 2.45 0.10
CA LYS A 7 -5.48 2.64 -0.55
C LYS A 7 -5.49 2.07 -1.97
N SER A 8 -4.53 2.49 -2.80
CA SER A 8 -4.47 2.01 -4.18
C SER A 8 -4.28 0.49 -4.28
N LEU A 9 -3.57 -0.13 -3.33
CA LEU A 9 -3.41 -1.58 -3.27
C LEU A 9 -4.67 -2.31 -2.78
N MET A 10 -5.50 -1.66 -1.95
CA MET A 10 -6.81 -2.19 -1.54
C MET A 10 -7.82 -2.18 -2.69
N GLU A 11 -7.74 -1.20 -3.60
CA GLU A 11 -8.56 -1.16 -4.81
C GLU A 11 -8.16 -2.27 -5.78
N SER A 12 -6.86 -2.43 -6.04
CA SER A 12 -6.33 -3.55 -6.81
C SER A 12 -4.83 -3.76 -6.60
N PRO A 13 -4.34 -5.02 -6.59
CA PRO A 13 -2.92 -5.33 -6.56
C PRO A 13 -2.17 -4.71 -7.74
N LYS A 14 -1.00 -4.14 -7.48
CA LYS A 14 -0.20 -3.42 -8.49
C LYS A 14 1.28 -3.67 -8.29
N ASN A 15 2.06 -3.64 -9.37
CA ASN A 15 3.50 -3.53 -9.28
C ASN A 15 3.92 -2.07 -8.97
N ALA A 16 5.21 -1.84 -8.68
CA ALA A 16 5.71 -0.51 -8.33
C ALA A 16 5.53 0.51 -9.47
N TYR A 17 5.59 0.08 -10.73
CA TYR A 17 5.33 0.94 -11.88
C TYR A 17 3.85 1.36 -11.94
N GLY A 18 2.91 0.43 -11.79
CA GLY A 18 1.48 0.72 -11.75
C GLY A 18 1.12 1.69 -10.63
N LEU A 19 1.70 1.50 -9.44
CA LEU A 19 1.55 2.47 -8.34
C LEU A 19 2.12 3.84 -8.69
N SER A 20 3.26 3.90 -9.38
CA SER A 20 3.88 5.17 -9.80
C SER A 20 2.98 5.93 -10.78
N CYS A 21 2.35 5.23 -11.73
CA CYS A 21 1.40 5.79 -12.68
C CYS A 21 0.11 6.23 -11.98
N SER A 22 -0.52 5.35 -11.20
CA SER A 22 -1.80 5.65 -10.52
C SER A 22 -1.68 6.80 -9.52
N LEU A 23 -0.52 6.97 -8.88
CA LEU A 23 -0.32 8.01 -7.87
C LEU A 23 0.41 9.25 -8.40
N GLY A 24 0.81 9.25 -9.68
CA GLY A 24 1.52 10.38 -10.31
C GLY A 24 2.86 10.72 -9.65
N VAL A 25 3.58 9.71 -9.12
CA VAL A 25 4.88 9.91 -8.45
C VAL A 25 5.95 9.05 -9.10
N ASN A 26 7.21 9.42 -8.93
CA ASN A 26 8.31 8.64 -9.51
C ASN A 26 8.44 7.24 -8.86
N TYR A 27 9.02 6.32 -9.62
CA TYR A 27 9.22 4.92 -9.21
C TYR A 27 9.99 4.76 -7.89
N ARG A 28 11.08 5.54 -7.69
CA ARG A 28 11.91 5.47 -6.48
C ARG A 28 11.13 5.85 -5.22
N THR A 29 10.17 6.78 -5.33
CA THR A 29 9.25 7.14 -4.24
C THR A 29 8.40 5.95 -3.83
N ILE A 30 7.90 5.19 -4.80
CA ILE A 30 7.14 3.96 -4.53
C ILE A 30 8.03 2.92 -3.86
N GLU A 31 9.23 2.66 -4.40
CA GLU A 31 10.16 1.69 -3.81
C GLU A 31 10.51 2.01 -2.36
N HIS A 32 10.77 3.29 -2.06
CA HIS A 32 11.03 3.74 -0.69
C HIS A 32 9.85 3.42 0.24
N HIS A 33 8.62 3.68 -0.20
CA HIS A 33 7.43 3.35 0.59
C HIS A 33 7.19 1.85 0.71
N MET A 34 7.41 1.07 -0.35
CA MET A 34 7.28 -0.39 -0.33
C MET A 34 8.22 -1.03 0.68
N LYS A 35 9.48 -0.59 0.76
CA LYS A 35 10.45 -1.09 1.73
C LYS A 35 9.90 -1.01 3.16
N VAL A 36 9.32 0.12 3.52
CA VAL A 36 8.79 0.33 4.88
C VAL A 36 7.47 -0.40 5.10
N LEU A 37 6.60 -0.47 4.10
CA LEU A 37 5.32 -1.19 4.23
C LEU A 37 5.53 -2.70 4.35
N LEU A 38 6.49 -3.26 3.60
CA LEU A 38 6.90 -4.66 3.69
C LEU A 38 7.50 -4.97 5.07
N SER A 39 8.44 -4.13 5.55
CA SER A 39 9.10 -4.36 6.84
C SER A 39 8.14 -4.31 8.02
N ASN A 40 6.99 -3.67 7.86
CA ASN A 40 5.95 -3.55 8.89
C ASN A 40 4.72 -4.43 8.59
N ASN A 41 4.81 -5.37 7.64
CA ASN A 41 3.75 -6.31 7.31
C ASN A 41 2.40 -5.64 6.95
N PHE A 42 2.41 -4.45 6.36
CA PHE A 42 1.21 -3.82 5.81
C PHE A 42 0.90 -4.29 4.39
N VAL A 43 1.92 -4.70 3.65
CA VAL A 43 1.83 -5.23 2.30
C VAL A 43 2.64 -6.50 2.18
N VAL A 44 2.25 -7.37 1.25
CA VAL A 44 3.01 -8.54 0.83
C VAL A 44 3.34 -8.41 -0.66
N VAL A 45 4.34 -9.17 -1.12
CA VAL A 45 4.78 -9.16 -2.52
C VAL A 45 4.82 -10.59 -3.05
N GLN A 46 4.38 -10.76 -4.30
CA GLN A 46 4.53 -11.99 -5.05
C GLN A 46 5.30 -11.72 -6.34
N GLY A 47 6.04 -12.72 -6.83
CA GLY A 47 6.87 -12.61 -8.02
C GLY A 47 8.29 -12.11 -7.73
N GLN A 48 9.10 -11.99 -8.78
CA GLN A 48 10.52 -11.62 -8.68
C GLN A 48 10.90 -10.60 -9.76
N GLY A 49 11.95 -9.83 -9.52
CA GLY A 49 12.42 -8.80 -10.45
C GLY A 49 11.30 -7.84 -10.89
N TYR A 50 11.14 -7.70 -12.20
CA TYR A 50 10.08 -6.87 -12.82
C TYR A 50 8.66 -7.43 -12.64
N GLY A 51 8.52 -8.71 -12.28
CA GLY A 51 7.22 -9.36 -12.04
C GLY A 51 6.68 -9.18 -10.62
N LYS A 52 7.29 -8.34 -9.78
CA LYS A 52 6.81 -8.08 -8.41
C LYS A 52 5.46 -7.38 -8.42
N VAL A 53 4.45 -8.01 -7.84
CA VAL A 53 3.12 -7.44 -7.59
C VAL A 53 2.90 -7.33 -6.08
N TYR A 54 2.45 -6.18 -5.62
CA TYR A 54 2.18 -5.90 -4.22
C TYR A 54 0.70 -6.06 -3.91
N PHE A 55 0.40 -6.56 -2.71
CA PHE A 55 -0.94 -6.81 -2.20
C PHE A 55 -1.04 -6.28 -0.77
N PRO A 56 -2.23 -5.89 -0.30
CA PRO A 56 -2.48 -5.71 1.13
C PRO A 56 -2.14 -7.01 1.88
N SER A 57 -1.50 -6.91 3.05
CA SER A 57 -1.22 -8.10 3.84
C SER A 57 -2.50 -8.70 4.43
N PRO A 58 -2.57 -10.01 4.70
CA PRO A 58 -3.69 -10.62 5.42
C PRO A 58 -3.96 -9.95 6.76
N THR A 59 -2.90 -9.54 7.48
CA THR A 59 -3.02 -8.80 8.74
C THR A 59 -3.76 -7.48 8.57
N LEU A 60 -3.43 -6.70 7.54
CA LEU A 60 -4.09 -5.43 7.25
C LEU A 60 -5.55 -5.66 6.83
N VAL A 61 -5.81 -6.64 5.96
CA VAL A 61 -7.17 -6.96 5.49
C VAL A 61 -8.07 -7.39 6.64
N ASN A 62 -7.60 -8.30 7.50
CA ASN A 62 -8.36 -8.82 8.63
C ASN A 62 -8.65 -7.74 9.70
N ASN A 63 -7.83 -6.70 9.77
CA ASN A 63 -7.95 -5.61 10.74
C ASN A 63 -8.31 -4.27 10.10
N ILE A 64 -8.90 -4.27 8.90
CA ILE A 64 -9.12 -3.04 8.13
C ILE A 64 -10.01 -2.03 8.88
N LYS A 65 -11.02 -2.52 9.62
CA LYS A 65 -11.88 -1.67 10.43
C LYS A 65 -11.09 -0.94 11.53
N THR A 66 -10.32 -1.67 12.33
CA THR A 66 -9.45 -1.09 13.37
C THR A 66 -8.44 -0.11 12.78
N PHE A 67 -7.88 -0.44 11.61
CA PHE A 67 -6.97 0.45 10.91
C PHE A 67 -7.65 1.75 10.47
N GLN A 68 -8.85 1.68 9.90
CA GLN A 68 -9.65 2.85 9.52
C GLN A 68 -10.01 3.72 10.73
N GLU A 69 -10.42 3.10 11.84
CA GLU A 69 -10.70 3.79 13.11
C GLU A 69 -9.44 4.52 13.64
N THR A 70 -8.28 3.86 13.58
CA THR A 70 -6.99 4.46 13.96
C THR A 70 -6.64 5.66 13.08
N LEU A 71 -6.86 5.57 11.77
CA LEU A 71 -6.65 6.69 10.85
C LEU A 71 -7.62 7.85 11.14
N ALA A 72 -8.90 7.55 11.38
CA ALA A 72 -9.90 8.55 11.71
C ALA A 72 -9.56 9.28 13.01
N ALA A 73 -9.14 8.56 14.05
CA ALA A 73 -8.67 9.12 15.32
C ALA A 73 -7.44 10.02 15.14
N ALA A 74 -6.58 9.70 14.16
CA ALA A 74 -5.43 10.52 13.78
C ALA A 74 -5.78 11.70 12.83
N GLY A 75 -7.06 11.92 12.52
CA GLY A 75 -7.53 12.96 11.60
C GLY A 75 -7.24 12.69 10.12
N ILE A 76 -6.90 11.44 9.77
CA ILE A 76 -6.58 11.03 8.39
C ILE A 76 -7.84 10.48 7.73
N LYS A 77 -8.33 11.16 6.69
CA LYS A 77 -9.50 10.70 5.93
C LYS A 77 -9.21 9.46 5.08
N TRP A 78 -9.95 8.40 5.33
CA TRP A 78 -10.06 7.23 4.46
C TRP A 78 -11.39 7.29 3.70
N ASP A 79 -11.42 7.98 2.55
CA ASP A 79 -12.49 7.74 1.56
C ASP A 79 -12.14 6.47 0.76
N PRO A 80 -13.02 5.46 0.72
CA PRO A 80 -12.95 4.33 -0.21
C PRO A 80 -13.30 4.72 -1.65
#